data_AF-A0A938GX55-F1
#
_entry.id   AF-A0A938GX55-F1
#
_cell.length_a   1.000
_cell.length_b   1.000
_cell.length_c   1.000
_cell.angle_alpha   90.00
_cell.angle_beta   90.00
_cell.angle_gamma   90.00
#
_symmetry.space_group_name_H-M   'P 1'
#
loop_
_entity.id
_entity.type
_entity.pdbx_description
1 polymer ?
#
loop_
_entity_poly.entity_id
_entity_poly.type
_entity_poly.pdbx_seq_one_letter_code
_entity_poly.pdbx_strand_id
1 'polypeptide(L)'
;MNSDSPSAPAPSRRDFVRLSGAALLAGWARTKLGAAATPPPRLNIVWIVADDLGYADLGCYGSEIHTPNLDRLAATGTRFSQAYAFPRCCPSRAALLTGMLPHEAGLGYMVAHEEKPGVNPTAYQG
;
A
#
# COMPACT_ATOMS: atom_id res chain seq x y z
N MET A 1 67.31 41.47 -27.22
CA MET A 1 66.17 42.31 -27.62
C MET A 1 64.97 41.41 -27.72
N ASN A 2 64.12 41.45 -26.69
CA ASN A 2 62.95 40.61 -26.54
C ASN A 2 61.85 41.07 -27.50
N SER A 3 61.16 40.13 -28.13
CA SER A 3 59.90 40.38 -28.85
C SER A 3 58.84 39.44 -28.30
N ASP A 4 58.25 39.83 -27.17
CA ASP A 4 57.05 39.22 -26.62
C ASP A 4 55.85 39.57 -27.52
N SER A 5 55.11 38.56 -27.95
CA SER A 5 53.80 38.71 -28.60
C SER A 5 52.70 38.69 -27.54
N PRO A 6 51.61 39.47 -27.68
CA PRO A 6 50.58 39.57 -26.65
C PRO A 6 49.77 38.28 -26.57
N SER A 7 49.81 37.62 -25.41
CA SER A 7 48.94 36.47 -25.10
C SER A 7 47.50 36.95 -24.89
N ALA A 8 46.53 36.21 -25.44
CA ALA A 8 45.11 36.50 -25.25
C ALA A 8 44.75 36.51 -23.75
N PRO A 9 43.89 37.44 -23.29
CA PRO A 9 43.54 37.53 -21.88
C PRO A 9 42.82 36.26 -21.43
N ALA A 10 43.24 35.71 -20.29
CA ALA A 10 42.61 34.54 -19.70
C ALA A 10 41.13 34.84 -19.38
N PRO A 11 40.21 33.91 -19.66
CA PRO A 11 38.79 34.14 -19.48
C PRO A 11 38.48 34.52 -18.04
N SER A 12 37.63 35.53 -17.84
CA SER A 12 37.32 36.03 -16.52
C SER A 12 36.37 35.07 -15.80
N ARG A 13 36.35 35.11 -14.46
CA ARG A 13 35.41 34.30 -13.64
C ARG A 13 33.94 34.47 -14.06
N ARG A 14 33.58 35.59 -14.70
CA ARG A 14 32.23 35.88 -15.19
C ARG A 14 31.89 35.11 -16.47
N ASP A 15 32.89 34.74 -17.27
CA ASP A 15 32.70 33.98 -18.52
C ASP A 15 32.46 32.49 -18.22
N PHE A 16 33.13 31.95 -17.19
CA PHE A 16 32.93 30.57 -16.73
C PHE A 16 31.51 30.33 -16.18
N VAL A 17 30.93 31.30 -15.48
CA VAL A 17 29.55 31.23 -14.93
C VAL A 17 28.49 31.32 -16.04
N ARG A 18 28.77 32.05 -17.13
CA ARG A 18 27.85 32.14 -18.28
C ARG A 18 27.85 30.88 -19.15
N LEU A 19 29.01 30.23 -19.31
CA LEU A 19 29.14 29.00 -20.11
C LEU A 19 28.61 27.74 -19.43
N SER A 20 28.53 27.71 -18.10
CA SER A 20 27.96 26.58 -17.35
C SER A 20 26.44 26.67 -17.14
N GLY A 21 25.84 27.87 -17.26
CA GLY A 21 24.39 28.07 -17.09
C GLY A 21 23.53 27.67 -18.30
N ALA A 22 24.05 27.76 -19.53
CA ALA A 22 23.25 27.52 -20.74
C ALA A 22 23.18 26.05 -21.17
N ALA A 23 24.17 25.22 -20.80
CA ALA A 23 24.20 23.80 -21.18
C ALA A 23 23.28 22.92 -20.34
N LEU A 24 22.95 23.33 -19.10
CA LEU A 24 22.12 22.54 -18.19
C LEU A 24 20.61 22.72 -18.43
N LEU A 25 20.17 23.80 -19.07
CA LEU A 25 18.75 24.04 -19.37
C LEU A 25 18.29 23.41 -20.70
N ALA A 26 19.18 23.25 -21.68
CA ALA A 26 18.84 22.64 -22.98
C ALA A 26 18.85 21.10 -22.96
N GLY A 27 19.57 20.48 -22.02
CA GLY A 27 19.69 19.02 -21.90
C GLY A 27 18.50 18.33 -21.19
N TRP A 28 17.73 19.06 -20.38
CA TRP A 28 16.62 18.49 -19.62
C TRP A 28 15.31 18.36 -20.42
N ALA A 29 15.20 19.02 -21.57
CA ALA A 29 13.92 19.18 -22.26
C ALA A 29 13.60 18.10 -23.32
N ARG A 30 14.41 17.04 -23.47
CA ARG A 30 14.32 16.17 -24.67
C ARG A 30 13.94 14.69 -24.48
N THR A 31 13.53 14.22 -23.31
CA THR A 31 13.16 12.79 -23.17
C THR A 31 11.98 12.52 -22.23
N LYS A 32 10.81 13.02 -22.61
CA LYS A 32 9.52 12.47 -22.16
C LYS A 32 8.50 12.51 -23.32
N LEU A 33 8.86 11.97 -24.49
CA LEU A 33 7.82 11.59 -25.45
C LEU A 33 7.19 10.32 -24.87
N GLY A 34 6.06 10.50 -24.19
CA GLY A 34 5.35 9.44 -23.50
C GLY A 34 5.01 8.32 -24.46
N ALA A 35 5.62 7.15 -24.26
CA ALA A 35 5.05 5.91 -24.73
C ALA A 35 3.65 5.81 -24.10
N ALA A 36 2.62 5.61 -24.93
CA ALA A 36 1.28 5.29 -24.44
C ALA A 36 1.41 4.05 -23.55
N ALA A 37 1.36 4.25 -22.24
CA ALA A 37 1.47 3.16 -21.29
C ALA A 37 0.25 2.25 -21.51
N THR A 38 0.50 1.02 -21.94
CA THR A 38 -0.51 -0.03 -21.89
C THR A 38 -1.08 -0.01 -20.48
N PRO A 39 -2.42 0.11 -20.31
CA PRO A 39 -3.02 0.13 -18.98
C PRO A 39 -2.51 -1.12 -18.23
N PRO A 40 -2.05 -0.96 -16.98
CA PRO A 40 -1.51 -2.07 -16.23
C PRO A 40 -2.55 -3.20 -16.22
N PRO A 41 -2.10 -4.47 -16.28
CA PRO A 41 -3.02 -5.60 -16.24
C PRO A 41 -3.92 -5.46 -15.01
N ARG A 42 -5.20 -5.80 -15.17
CA ARG A 42 -6.20 -5.67 -14.10
C ARG A 42 -5.74 -6.51 -12.91
N LEU A 43 -5.54 -5.87 -11.75
CA LEU A 43 -5.17 -6.59 -10.54
C LEU A 43 -6.35 -7.43 -10.06
N ASN A 44 -6.09 -8.69 -9.73
CA ASN A 44 -7.03 -9.56 -9.05
C ASN A 44 -6.69 -9.56 -7.55
N ILE A 45 -7.69 -9.34 -6.71
CA ILE A 45 -7.54 -9.37 -5.25
C ILE A 45 -8.25 -10.63 -4.77
N VAL A 46 -7.54 -11.48 -4.02
CA VAL A 46 -8.09 -12.70 -3.42
C VAL A 46 -8.08 -12.53 -1.90
N TRP A 47 -9.26 -12.59 -1.30
CA TRP A 47 -9.41 -12.60 0.16
C TRP A 47 -9.58 -14.03 0.66
N ILE A 48 -8.67 -14.47 1.53
CA ILE A 48 -8.77 -15.74 2.25
C ILE A 48 -8.97 -15.39 3.73
N VAL A 49 -10.07 -15.87 4.32
CA VAL A 49 -10.41 -15.70 5.74
C VAL A 49 -10.70 -17.08 6.32
N ALA A 50 -10.15 -17.36 7.50
CA ALA A 50 -10.46 -18.55 8.28
C ALA A 50 -11.22 -18.12 9.55
N ASP A 51 -12.30 -18.83 9.88
CA ASP A 51 -13.06 -18.60 11.12
C ASP A 51 -12.33 -19.25 12.31
N ASP A 52 -12.42 -18.63 13.48
CA ASP A 52 -11.81 -19.09 14.74
C ASP A 52 -10.30 -19.40 14.70
N LEU A 53 -9.55 -18.78 13.79
CA LEU A 53 -8.08 -18.93 13.72
C LEU A 53 -7.39 -18.02 14.75
N GLY A 54 -6.71 -18.63 15.72
CA GLY A 54 -5.92 -17.95 16.74
C GLY A 54 -4.54 -17.50 16.25
N TYR A 55 -3.97 -16.50 16.94
CA TYR A 55 -2.63 -15.98 16.64
C TYR A 55 -1.54 -17.07 16.72
N ALA A 56 -1.67 -18.00 17.67
CA ALA A 56 -0.70 -19.06 17.93
C ALA A 56 -0.95 -20.33 17.11
N ASP A 57 -1.85 -20.32 16.12
CA ASP A 57 -2.20 -21.50 15.33
C ASP A 57 -1.37 -21.66 14.05
N LEU A 58 -0.59 -20.64 13.67
CA LEU A 58 0.25 -20.66 12.46
C LEU A 58 1.73 -20.81 12.82
N GLY A 59 2.42 -21.70 12.12
CA GLY A 59 3.85 -21.98 12.30
C GLY A 59 4.70 -20.71 12.20
N CYS A 60 4.37 -19.80 11.27
CA CYS A 60 5.08 -18.53 11.15
C CYS A 60 4.96 -17.64 12.41
N TYR A 61 3.93 -17.75 13.24
CA TYR A 61 3.82 -17.04 14.51
C TYR A 61 4.37 -17.84 15.71
N GLY A 62 4.95 -19.03 15.48
CA GLY A 62 5.56 -19.87 16.51
C GLY A 62 4.71 -21.04 16.98
N SER A 63 3.65 -21.40 16.24
CA SER A 63 2.84 -22.59 16.51
C SER A 63 3.61 -23.89 16.31
N GLU A 64 3.22 -24.94 17.04
CA GLU A 64 3.59 -26.33 16.78
C GLU A 64 2.82 -26.95 15.59
N ILE A 65 1.74 -26.32 15.13
CA ILE A 65 0.94 -26.80 14.01
C ILE A 65 1.71 -26.58 12.69
N HIS A 66 1.81 -27.64 11.89
CA HIS A 66 2.53 -27.59 10.62
C HIS A 66 1.70 -26.90 9.52
N THR A 67 2.02 -25.64 9.20
CA THR A 67 1.29 -24.80 8.22
C THR A 67 2.15 -24.33 7.03
N PRO A 68 2.81 -25.24 6.28
CA PRO A 68 3.88 -24.88 5.33
C PRO A 68 3.43 -23.96 4.18
N ASN A 69 2.17 -24.05 3.76
CA ASN A 69 1.63 -23.19 2.70
C ASN A 69 1.44 -21.74 3.16
N LEU A 70 0.96 -21.54 4.40
CA LEU A 70 0.78 -20.22 4.99
C LEU A 70 2.12 -19.61 5.41
N ASP A 71 3.04 -20.45 5.90
CA ASP A 71 4.40 -20.00 6.25
C ASP A 71 5.17 -19.50 5.01
N ARG A 72 5.05 -20.22 3.89
CA ARG A 72 5.61 -19.77 2.61
C ARG A 72 4.97 -18.46 2.14
N LEU A 73 3.65 -18.31 2.27
CA LEU A 73 2.96 -17.07 1.91
C LEU A 73 3.48 -15.90 2.76
N ALA A 74 3.62 -16.10 4.07
CA ALA A 74 4.17 -15.10 4.99
C ALA A 74 5.63 -14.74 4.70
N ALA A 75 6.46 -15.70 4.27
CA ALA A 75 7.87 -15.46 3.94
C ALA A 75 8.07 -14.70 2.62
N THR A 76 7.18 -14.90 1.65
CA THR A 76 7.25 -14.21 0.34
C THR A 76 6.46 -12.90 0.29
N GLY A 77 5.68 -12.61 1.33
CA GLY A 77 4.79 -11.46 1.41
C GLY A 77 5.09 -10.55 2.59
N THR A 78 4.06 -9.84 3.04
CA THR A 78 4.10 -9.04 4.26
C THR A 78 3.26 -9.71 5.33
N ARG A 79 3.83 -9.85 6.53
CA ARG A 79 3.17 -10.44 7.69
C ARG A 79 2.97 -9.37 8.77
N PHE A 80 1.75 -9.27 9.29
CA PHE A 80 1.41 -8.36 10.38
C PHE A 80 1.47 -9.08 11.72
N SER A 81 2.24 -8.58 12.68
CA SER A 81 2.27 -9.14 14.06
C SER A 81 1.20 -8.54 14.97
N GLN A 82 0.55 -7.45 14.55
CA GLN A 82 -0.44 -6.71 15.32
C GLN A 82 -1.69 -6.44 14.45
N ALA A 83 -2.45 -7.50 14.21
CA ALA A 83 -3.76 -7.43 13.55
C ALA A 83 -4.84 -7.85 14.55
N TYR A 84 -5.93 -7.09 14.63
CA TYR A 84 -6.98 -7.30 15.61
C TYR A 84 -8.31 -7.61 14.94
N ALA A 85 -9.08 -8.50 15.55
CA ALA A 85 -10.45 -8.81 15.17
C ALA A 85 -11.38 -8.50 16.35
N PHE A 86 -12.66 -8.32 16.06
CA PHE A 86 -13.68 -8.26 17.09
C PHE A 86 -13.90 -9.67 17.69
N PRO A 87 -14.35 -9.79 18.95
CA PRO A 87 -14.41 -11.09 19.66
C PRO A 87 -15.50 -12.05 19.15
N ARG A 88 -16.13 -11.77 18.00
CA ARG A 88 -17.21 -12.54 17.40
C ARG A 88 -17.15 -12.46 15.87
N CYS A 89 -17.65 -13.50 15.21
CA CYS A 89 -17.60 -13.63 13.76
C CYS A 89 -18.40 -12.53 13.02
N CYS A 90 -19.65 -12.23 13.42
CA CYS A 90 -20.46 -11.22 12.73
C CYS A 90 -19.88 -9.79 12.83
N PRO A 91 -19.52 -9.25 14.01
CA PRO A 91 -18.88 -7.94 14.13
C PRO A 91 -17.56 -7.85 13.36
N SER A 92 -16.73 -8.89 13.41
CA SER A 92 -15.48 -8.96 12.64
C SER A 92 -15.73 -8.86 11.14
N ARG A 93 -16.67 -9.66 10.61
CA ARG A 93 -17.01 -9.62 9.18
C ARG A 93 -17.66 -8.31 8.75
N ALA A 94 -18.51 -7.70 9.57
CA ALA A 94 -19.09 -6.41 9.21
C ALA A 94 -18.02 -5.33 9.11
N ALA A 95 -17.10 -5.25 10.08
CA ALA A 95 -15.99 -4.30 10.00
C ALA A 95 -15.10 -4.58 8.78
N LEU A 96 -14.88 -5.85 8.48
CA LEU A 96 -14.11 -6.31 7.33
C LEU A 96 -14.73 -5.88 5.98
N LEU A 97 -16.03 -6.08 5.81
CA LEU A 97 -16.74 -5.84 4.55
C LEU A 97 -17.15 -4.38 4.34
N THR A 98 -17.38 -3.64 5.42
CA THR A 98 -17.86 -2.25 5.35
C THR A 98 -16.77 -1.22 5.60
N GLY A 99 -15.66 -1.61 6.24
CA GLY A 99 -14.63 -0.67 6.71
C GLY A 99 -15.07 0.20 7.89
N MET A 100 -16.23 -0.09 8.50
CA MET A 100 -16.81 0.67 9.62
C MET A 100 -16.67 -0.08 10.94
N LEU A 101 -16.79 0.62 12.06
CA LEU A 101 -16.89 -0.07 13.35
C LEU A 101 -18.23 -0.83 13.43
N PRO A 102 -18.30 -1.98 14.15
CA PRO A 102 -19.51 -2.81 14.16
C PRO A 102 -20.78 -2.06 14.56
N HIS A 103 -20.67 -1.10 15.50
CA HIS A 103 -21.82 -0.29 15.91
C HIS A 103 -22.34 0.64 14.80
N GLU A 104 -21.45 1.14 13.94
CA GLU A 104 -21.81 1.96 12.77
C GLU A 104 -22.42 1.08 11.66
N ALA A 105 -21.97 -0.17 11.56
CA ALA A 105 -22.52 -1.17 10.65
C ALA A 105 -23.84 -1.82 11.16
N GLY A 106 -24.41 -1.31 12.26
CA GLY A 106 -25.64 -1.82 12.88
C GLY A 106 -25.45 -3.08 13.75
N LEU A 107 -24.26 -3.66 13.81
CA LEU A 107 -23.96 -4.86 14.60
C LEU A 107 -23.59 -4.52 16.05
N GLY A 108 -24.57 -4.04 16.81
CA GLY A 108 -24.50 -3.95 18.27
C GLY A 108 -24.56 -5.31 18.97
N TYR A 109 -25.10 -6.34 18.29
CA TYR A 109 -25.27 -7.71 18.81
C TYR A 109 -24.94 -8.75 17.71
N MET A 110 -24.77 -10.02 18.09
CA MET A 110 -24.28 -11.08 17.19
C MET A 110 -25.29 -11.44 16.09
N VAL A 111 -26.58 -11.49 16.43
CA VAL A 111 -27.75 -11.66 15.56
C VAL A 111 -28.89 -10.99 16.32
N ALA A 112 -29.73 -10.19 15.65
CA ALA A 112 -30.91 -9.64 16.31
C ALA A 112 -31.74 -10.80 16.90
N HIS A 113 -32.12 -10.71 18.18
CA HIS A 113 -33.17 -11.56 18.70
C HIS A 113 -34.43 -11.24 17.91
N GLU A 114 -34.98 -12.23 17.22
CA GLU A 114 -36.23 -12.15 16.48
C GLU A 114 -37.32 -11.57 17.38
N GLU A 115 -37.78 -10.35 17.10
CA GLU A 115 -39.03 -9.88 17.68
C GLU A 115 -40.16 -10.03 16.65
N LYS A 116 -41.29 -10.47 17.21
CA LYS A 116 -42.60 -10.80 16.66
C LYS A 116 -43.26 -9.62 15.90
N PRO A 117 -44.41 -9.81 15.22
CA PRO A 117 -44.97 -8.80 14.30
C PRO A 117 -45.09 -7.39 14.91
N GLY A 118 -44.52 -6.37 14.24
CA GLY A 118 -44.37 -4.98 14.75
C GLY A 118 -42.92 -4.48 14.86
N VAL A 119 -41.96 -5.22 14.31
CA VAL A 119 -40.53 -5.05 14.60
C VAL A 119 -39.78 -4.56 13.37
N ASN A 120 -38.87 -3.60 13.59
CA ASN A 120 -38.09 -2.95 12.55
C ASN A 120 -36.77 -3.73 12.36
N PRO A 121 -36.62 -4.52 11.28
CA PRO A 121 -35.40 -5.26 11.05
C PRO A 121 -34.49 -4.40 10.19
N THR A 122 -33.32 -4.01 10.70
CA THR A 122 -32.09 -4.12 9.92
C THR A 122 -30.88 -3.87 10.79
N ALA A 123 -30.15 -4.95 11.05
CA ALA A 123 -28.70 -4.93 11.02
C ALA A 123 -28.23 -6.28 10.46
N TYR A 124 -27.48 -6.20 9.35
CA TYR A 124 -26.80 -7.27 8.63
C TYR A 124 -27.43 -8.67 8.71
N GLN A 125 -28.28 -8.97 7.73
CA GLN A 125 -28.70 -10.34 7.41
C GLN A 125 -27.69 -10.88 6.38
N GLY A 126 -26.61 -11.45 6.90
CA GLY A 126 -25.67 -12.25 6.10
C GLY A 126 -26.27 -13.59 5.72
#